data_AF-Q9HGR8-F1
#
_entry.id   AF-Q9HGR8-F1
#
_cell.length_a   1.000
_cell.length_b   1.000
_cell.length_c   1.000
_cell.angle_alpha   90.00
_cell.angle_beta   90.00
_cell.angle_gamma   90.00
#
_symmetry.space_group_name_H-M   'P 1'
#
loop_
_entity.id
_entity.type
_entity.pdbx_description
1 polymer ?
#
loop_
_entity_poly.entity_id
_entity_poly.type
_entity_poly.pdbx_seq_one_letter_code
_entity_poly.pdbx_strand_id
1 'polypeptide(L)' 'FGVPTLDVSVVDLTVNLSKETSYDEIKEVIKKASEGPMKGILGYTENAVVSTDFIGESHSSVFDAAAGIQLSPKFVKLIA' A
#
# COMPACT_ATOMS: atom_id res chain seq x y z
N PHE A 1 -7.40 1.96 -15.20
CA PHE A 1 -8.74 1.70 -15.78
C PHE A 1 -9.68 2.80 -15.30
N GLY A 2 -10.56 3.32 -16.16
CA GLY A 2 -11.61 4.24 -15.71
C GLY A 2 -12.75 3.46 -15.08
N VAL A 3 -13.11 3.80 -13.84
CA VAL A 3 -14.17 3.16 -13.06
C VAL A 3 -15.12 4.27 -12.60
N PRO A 4 -16.46 4.06 -12.55
CA PRO A 4 -17.40 5.09 -12.12
C PRO A 4 -17.37 5.28 -10.58
N THR A 5 -16.25 5.76 -10.06
CA THR A 5 -16.07 6.19 -8.66
C THR A 5 -15.98 7.72 -8.61
N LEU A 6 -16.43 8.31 -7.50
CA LEU A 6 -16.50 9.77 -7.35
C LEU A 6 -15.12 10.42 -7.21
N ASP A 7 -14.26 9.79 -6.40
CA ASP A 7 -12.91 10.23 -6.06
C ASP A 7 -12.12 9.00 -5.57
N VAL A 8 -10.82 9.18 -5.35
CA VAL A 8 -9.85 8.16 -4.93
C VAL A 8 -9.51 7.16 -6.04
N SER A 9 -8.21 6.99 -6.27
CA SER A 9 -7.64 5.99 -7.17
C SER A 9 -6.83 4.99 -6.37
N VAL A 10 -6.70 3.77 -6.90
CA VAL A 10 -5.87 2.72 -6.32
C VAL A 10 -4.75 2.32 -7.28
N VAL A 11 -3.57 2.09 -6.73
CA VAL A 11 -2.40 1.54 -7.43
C VAL A 11 -2.25 0.07 -7.05
N ASP A 12 -2.15 -0.79 -8.07
CA ASP A 12 -1.71 -2.18 -7.94
C ASP A 12 -0.29 -2.30 -8.49
N LEU A 13 0.70 -2.43 -7.60
CA LEU A 13 2.09 -2.62 -7.96
C LEU A 13 2.47 -4.09 -7.80
N THR A 14 2.57 -4.79 -8.92
CA THR A 14 3.10 -6.16 -8.97
C THR A 14 4.56 -6.14 -9.43
N VAL A 15 5.48 -6.68 -8.61
CA VAL A 15 6.92 -6.56 -8.84
C VAL A 15 7.70 -7.83 -8.51
N ASN A 16 8.78 -8.07 -9.27
CA ASN A 16 9.82 -9.05 -8.94
C ASN A 16 10.99 -8.35 -8.23
N LEU A 17 11.26 -8.74 -6.99
CA LEU A 17 12.33 -8.25 -6.15
C LEU A 17 13.64 -8.97 -6.46
N SER A 18 14.77 -8.25 -6.37
CA SER A 18 16.10 -8.86 -6.53
C SER A 18 16.49 -9.71 -5.32
N LYS A 19 16.11 -9.26 -4.12
CA LYS A 19 16.34 -9.92 -2.83
C LYS A 19 15.06 -10.58 -2.33
N GLU A 20 15.22 -11.73 -1.69
CA GLU A 20 14.11 -12.43 -1.02
C GLU A 20 13.73 -11.71 0.26
N THR A 21 12.44 -11.69 0.57
CA THR A 21 11.89 -11.08 1.78
C THR A 21 10.53 -11.73 2.11
N SER A 22 9.97 -11.43 3.28
CA SER A 22 8.60 -11.79 3.63
C SER A 22 7.66 -10.58 3.53
N TYR A 23 6.36 -10.83 3.39
CA TYR A 23 5.36 -9.78 3.34
C TYR A 23 5.28 -9.01 4.67
N ASP A 24 5.55 -9.68 5.79
CA ASP A 24 5.64 -9.05 7.10
C ASP A 24 6.81 -8.07 7.18
N GLU A 25 7.99 -8.43 6.65
CA GLU A 25 9.13 -7.52 6.53
C GLU A 25 8.81 -6.31 5.65
N ILE A 26 8.12 -6.51 4.52
CA ILE A 26 7.69 -5.41 3.64
C ILE A 26 6.76 -4.46 4.40
N LYS A 27 5.73 -4.99 5.07
CA LYS A 27 4.78 -4.21 5.88
C LYS A 27 5.51 -3.39 6.95
N GLU A 28 6.44 -4.01 7.68
CA GLU A 28 7.23 -3.31 8.68
C GLU A 28 8.05 -2.17 8.11
N VAL A 29 8.72 -2.36 6.97
CA VAL A 29 9.54 -1.33 6.34
C VAL A 29 8.67 -0.17 5.86
N ILE A 30 7.53 -0.45 5.24
CA ILE A 30 6.59 0.59 4.78
C ILE A 30 6.01 1.35 5.98
N LYS A 31 5.64 0.66 7.06
CA LYS A 31 5.15 1.30 8.29
C LYS A 31 6.21 2.19 8.95
N LYS A 32 7.45 1.71 9.03
CA LYS A 32 8.57 2.53 9.53
C LYS A 32 8.82 3.75 8.65
N ALA A 33 8.64 3.63 7.33
CA ALA A 33 8.76 4.75 6.41
C ALA A 33 7.62 5.78 6.59
N SER A 34 6.36 5.33 6.71
CA SER A 34 5.18 6.19 6.91
C SER A 34 5.20 6.93 8.25
N GLU A 35 5.70 6.29 9.31
CA GLU A 35 5.81 6.91 10.64
C GLU A 35 7.09 7.75 10.81
N GLY A 36 8.06 7.60 9.90
CA GLY A 36 9.37 8.24 9.95
C GLY A 36 9.64 9.18 8.78
N PRO A 37 10.56 8.82 7.86
CA PRO A 37 11.07 9.74 6.83
C PRO A 37 10.01 10.22 5.83
N MET A 38 8.89 9.51 5.67
CA MET A 38 7.81 9.86 4.74
C MET A 38 6.52 10.29 5.47
N LYS A 39 6.62 10.67 6.74
CA LYS A 39 5.48 11.11 7.53
C LYS A 39 4.76 12.29 6.89
N GLY A 40 3.44 12.18 6.75
CA GLY A 40 2.59 13.18 6.07
C GLY A 40 2.57 13.04 4.55
N ILE A 41 3.36 12.13 3.96
CA ILE A 41 3.35 11.81 2.52
C ILE A 41 2.81 10.40 2.31
N LEU A 42 3.33 9.43 3.06
CA LEU A 42 2.93 8.03 3.00
C LEU A 42 2.09 7.68 4.25
N GLY A 43 0.89 7.17 4.03
CA GLY A 43 0.06 6.54 5.06
C GLY A 43 0.23 5.01 5.06
N TYR A 44 -0.22 4.37 6.13
CA TYR A 44 -0.22 2.92 6.30
C TYR A 44 -1.49 2.51 7.05
N THR A 45 -2.19 1.46 6.58
CA THR A 45 -3.37 0.91 7.25
C THR A 45 -3.38 -0.62 7.18
N GLU A 46 -3.94 -1.24 8.23
CA GLU A 46 -4.26 -2.67 8.30
C GLU A 46 -5.78 -2.90 8.42
N ASN A 47 -6.56 -1.83 8.39
CA ASN A 47 -8.02 -1.90 8.49
C ASN A 47 -8.60 -2.40 7.17
N ALA A 48 -9.74 -3.09 7.24
CA ALA A 48 -10.52 -3.44 6.06
C ALA A 48 -11.23 -2.19 5.53
N VAL A 49 -10.56 -1.47 4.63
CA VAL A 49 -10.98 -0.19 4.06
C VAL A 49 -11.47 -0.32 2.64
N VAL A 50 -12.25 0.65 2.20
CA VAL A 50 -12.71 0.82 0.82
C VAL A 50 -12.37 2.22 0.32
N SER A 51 -12.52 2.47 -0.99
CA SER A 51 -12.09 3.75 -1.60
C SER A 51 -12.70 4.99 -0.94
N THR A 52 -13.96 4.92 -0.48
CA THR A 52 -14.63 6.06 0.15
C THR A 52 -14.05 6.46 1.49
N ASP A 53 -13.35 5.54 2.18
CA ASP A 53 -12.72 5.83 3.47
C ASP A 53 -11.54 6.80 3.34
N PHE A 54 -11.02 6.98 2.11
CA PHE A 54 -9.91 7.87 1.80
C PHE A 54 -10.32 9.20 1.16
N ILE A 55 -11.62 9.50 1.06
CA ILE A 55 -12.06 10.81 0.55
C ILE A 55 -11.61 11.91 1.52
N GLY A 56 -10.83 12.86 1.01
CA GLY A 56 -10.23 13.93 1.82
C GLY A 56 -8.96 13.51 2.57
N GLU A 57 -8.44 12.32 2.31
CA GLU A 57 -7.12 11.92 2.79
C GLU A 57 -6.03 12.84 2.20
N SER A 58 -5.11 13.27 3.05
CA SER A 58 -4.08 14.27 2.75
C SER A 58 -2.74 13.64 2.34
N HIS A 59 -2.51 12.38 2.71
CA HIS A 59 -1.33 11.63 2.27
C HIS A 59 -1.37 11.43 0.75
N SER A 60 -0.20 11.45 0.12
CA SER A 60 -0.06 11.22 -1.32
C SER A 60 -0.29 9.77 -1.73
N SER A 61 -0.09 8.83 -0.80
CA SER A 61 -0.35 7.40 -1.00
C SER A 61 -0.59 6.76 0.37
N VAL A 62 -1.49 5.79 0.46
CA VAL A 62 -1.76 5.07 1.70
C VAL A 62 -1.66 3.58 1.41
N PHE A 63 -0.62 2.95 1.96
CA PHE A 63 -0.43 1.52 1.76
C PHE A 63 -1.49 0.71 2.55
N ASP A 64 -2.24 -0.12 1.83
CA ASP A 64 -3.18 -1.09 2.39
C ASP A 64 -2.48 -2.44 2.56
N ALA A 65 -2.08 -2.70 3.80
CA ALA A 65 -1.33 -3.90 4.16
C ALA A 65 -2.16 -5.18 4.02
N ALA A 66 -3.49 -5.10 4.09
CA ALA A 66 -4.38 -6.27 4.03
C ALA A 66 -4.80 -6.62 2.59
N ALA A 67 -4.74 -5.66 1.67
CA ALA A 67 -5.15 -5.87 0.27
C ALA A 67 -4.06 -6.46 -0.65
N GLY A 68 -2.78 -6.31 -0.28
CA GLY A 68 -1.66 -6.89 -1.02
C GLY A 68 -1.47 -8.40 -0.78
N ILE A 69 -0.63 -9.03 -1.60
CA ILE A 69 -0.32 -10.46 -1.47
C ILE A 69 1.09 -10.78 -1.97
N GLN A 70 1.78 -11.67 -1.27
CA GLN A 70 3.06 -12.23 -1.70
C GLN A 70 2.85 -13.65 -2.25
N LEU A 71 3.21 -13.85 -3.53
CA LEU A 71 3.10 -15.16 -4.19
C LEU A 71 4.38 -16.00 -4.02
N SER A 72 5.53 -15.35 -3.89
CA SER A 72 6.82 -16.00 -3.61
C SER A 72 7.75 -15.03 -2.88
N PRO A 73 8.88 -15.49 -2.31
CA PRO A 73 9.86 -14.62 -1.63
C PRO A 73 10.33 -13.41 -2.46
N LYS A 74 10.18 -13.43 -3.79
CA LYS A 74 10.55 -12.34 -4.69
C LYS A 74 9.37 -11.72 -5.45
N PHE A 75 8.21 -12.36 -5.50
CA PHE A 75 7.10 -11.89 -6.33
C PHE A 75 5.93 -11.45 -5.46
N VAL A 76 5.67 -10.14 -5.48
CA VAL A 76 4.72 -9.49 -4.55
C VAL A 76 3.84 -8.49 -5.30
N LYS A 77 2.59 -8.39 -4.84
CA LYS A 77 1.63 -7.35 -5.19
C LYS A 77 1.39 -6.45 -3.98
N LEU A 78 1.52 -5.14 -4.18
CA LEU A 78 1.29 -4.09 -3.17
C LEU A 78 0.14 -3.19 -3.63
N ILE A 79 -0.75 -2.82 -2.69
CA ILE A 79 -1.91 -1.97 -2.95
C ILE A 79 -1.76 -0.66 -2.16
N ALA A 80 -1.97 0.48 -2.82
CA ALA A 80 -1.90 1.80 -2.20
C ALA A 80 -2.69 2.89 -2.93
#